data_AF-A0A9P7R4F6-F1
#
_entry.id   AF-A0A9P7R4F6-F1
#
_cell.length_a   1.000
_cell.length_b   1.000
_cell.length_c   1.000
_cell.angle_alpha   90.00
_cell.angle_beta   90.00
_cell.angle_gamma   90.00
#
_symmetry.space_group_name_H-M   'P 1'
#
loop_
_entity.id
_entity.type
_entity.pdbx_description
1 polymer ?
#
loop_
_entity_poly.entity_id
_entity_poly.type
_entity_poly.pdbx_seq_one_letter_code
_entity_poly.pdbx_strand_id
1 'polypeptide(L)'
;MRLASAPDDFLLLKPLDPYNDLGDYTVYERDLHFLFCKGCGMRCFTFMGKGEVVDVDLAALGVGAGTDSGSEEKEARSKGGPAATATAGEKSMTKVWRPNKEGWVEGKKFGSYLSVNGYSVDAGQEGFDLREITEKKWVGYCDWLELHSEGSQGTRHDRPWEGGAY
;
A
#
# COMPACT_ATOMS: atom_id res chain seq x y z
N MET A 1 0.26 -7.92 4.38
CA MET A 1 0.94 -8.68 3.31
C MET A 1 2.38 -8.17 3.15
N ARG A 2 3.37 -9.04 2.91
CA ARG A 2 4.73 -8.65 2.55
C ARG A 2 4.91 -8.79 1.04
N LEU A 3 5.69 -7.89 0.45
CA LEU A 3 6.00 -7.88 -0.97
C LEU A 3 7.28 -8.69 -1.24
N ALA A 4 7.53 -9.06 -2.50
CA ALA A 4 8.75 -9.74 -2.89
C ALA A 4 9.96 -8.78 -2.87
N SER A 5 9.76 -7.55 -3.35
CA SER A 5 10.68 -6.42 -3.25
C SER A 5 9.89 -5.16 -2.92
N ALA A 6 9.87 -4.71 -1.67
CA ALA A 6 9.13 -3.51 -1.30
C ALA A 6 9.55 -2.23 -2.06
N PRO A 7 10.86 -1.97 -2.33
CA PRO A 7 11.27 -0.81 -3.12
C PRO A 7 10.84 -0.84 -4.59
N ASP A 8 10.62 -2.03 -5.15
CA ASP A 8 10.28 -2.20 -6.58
C ASP A 8 8.77 -2.45 -6.78
N ASP A 9 8.09 -3.06 -5.82
CA ASP A 9 6.69 -3.52 -5.93
C ASP A 9 5.68 -2.60 -5.22
N PHE A 10 6.13 -1.61 -4.43
CA PHE A 10 5.25 -0.67 -3.74
C PHE A 10 5.46 0.77 -4.22
N LEU A 11 4.38 1.39 -4.68
CA LEU A 11 4.34 2.82 -4.99
C LEU A 11 3.16 3.47 -4.25
N LEU A 12 3.43 4.55 -3.53
CA LEU A 12 2.42 5.42 -2.96
C LEU A 12 2.21 6.61 -3.90
N LEU A 13 1.06 6.66 -4.57
CA LEU A 13 0.73 7.74 -5.51
C LEU A 13 0.48 9.06 -4.76
N LYS A 14 -0.26 8.99 -3.65
CA LYS A 14 -0.53 10.08 -2.72
C LYS A 14 -0.71 9.55 -1.29
N PRO A 15 -0.35 10.31 -0.26
CA PRO A 15 0.44 11.56 -0.31
C PRO A 15 1.92 11.32 -0.69
N LEU A 16 2.65 12.38 -1.02
CA LEU A 16 4.09 12.29 -1.33
C LEU A 16 4.97 12.41 -0.07
N ASP A 17 4.41 12.94 1.03
CA ASP A 17 5.04 12.97 2.34
C ASP A 17 4.15 12.23 3.36
N PRO A 18 4.18 10.89 3.36
CA PRO A 18 3.29 10.09 4.21
C PRO A 18 3.49 10.34 5.71
N TYR A 19 4.68 10.78 6.14
CA TYR A 19 4.96 11.04 7.56
C TYR A 19 4.21 12.27 8.09
N ASN A 20 4.02 13.27 7.24
CA ASN A 20 3.30 14.49 7.62
C ASN A 20 1.81 14.42 7.26
N ASP A 21 1.49 13.83 6.11
CA ASP A 21 0.13 13.87 5.55
C ASP A 21 -0.76 12.75 6.10
N LEU A 22 -0.22 11.58 6.43
CA LEU A 22 -0.94 10.51 7.11
C LEU A 22 -0.82 10.62 8.63
N GLY A 23 -1.72 9.96 9.35
CA GLY A 23 -1.53 9.71 10.77
C GLY A 23 -0.41 8.71 10.94
N ASP A 24 0.42 8.91 11.96
CA ASP A 24 1.60 8.07 12.20
C ASP A 24 1.62 7.61 13.66
N TYR A 25 1.26 6.35 13.89
CA TYR A 25 1.46 5.70 15.18
C TYR A 25 2.81 4.98 15.16
N THR A 26 3.72 5.39 16.04
CA THR A 26 5.07 4.84 16.09
C THR A 26 5.30 3.96 17.31
N VAL A 27 6.15 2.94 17.17
CA VAL A 27 6.57 2.03 18.25
C VAL A 27 8.08 1.78 18.20
N TYR A 28 8.62 1.06 19.19
CA TYR A 28 10.06 0.90 19.44
C TYR A 28 10.75 2.26 19.65
N GLU A 29 11.88 2.48 18.99
CA GLU A 29 12.65 3.74 19.02
C GLU A 29 12.09 4.80 18.07
N ARG A 30 10.79 4.69 17.73
CA ARG A 30 10.05 5.48 16.73
C ARG A 30 10.43 5.20 15.27
N ASP A 31 11.04 4.05 15.02
CA ASP A 31 11.46 3.64 13.68
C ASP A 31 10.41 2.81 12.93
N LEU A 32 9.40 2.27 13.64
CA LEU A 32 8.30 1.53 13.02
C LEU A 32 7.04 2.40 12.98
N HIS A 33 6.64 2.78 11.77
CA HIS A 33 5.54 3.68 11.48
C HIS A 33 4.30 2.89 11.05
N PHE A 34 3.19 3.03 11.76
CA PHE A 34 1.89 2.52 11.36
C PHE A 34 1.11 3.68 10.76
N LEU A 35 1.18 3.81 9.44
CA LEU A 35 0.62 4.94 8.71
C LEU A 35 -0.86 4.70 8.40
N PHE A 36 -1.71 5.66 8.76
CA PHE A 36 -3.16 5.54 8.67
C PHE A 36 -3.84 6.81 8.16
N CYS A 37 -5.02 6.67 7.56
CA CYS A 37 -5.81 7.81 7.12
C CYS A 37 -6.38 8.56 8.33
N LYS A 38 -6.10 9.87 8.44
CA LYS A 38 -6.61 10.72 9.53
C LYS A 38 -8.15 10.87 9.51
N GLY A 39 -8.78 10.69 8.35
CA GLY A 39 -10.23 10.83 8.20
C GLY A 39 -11.02 9.60 8.65
N CYS A 40 -10.62 8.40 8.19
CA CYS A 40 -11.35 7.16 8.50
C CYS A 40 -10.67 6.25 9.54
N GLY A 41 -9.44 6.58 9.96
CA GLY A 41 -8.67 5.78 10.93
C GLY A 41 -8.09 4.48 10.37
N MET A 42 -8.36 4.13 9.12
CA MET A 42 -7.86 2.90 8.51
C MET A 42 -6.34 2.96 8.32
N ARG A 43 -5.62 1.95 8.84
CA ARG A 43 -4.19 1.78 8.56
C ARG A 43 -4.00 1.42 7.08
N CYS A 44 -3.18 2.16 6.37
CA CYS A 44 -2.87 1.89 4.97
C CYS A 44 -1.70 0.90 4.87
N PHE A 45 -0.57 1.25 5.47
CA PHE A 45 0.63 0.41 5.48
C PHE A 45 1.47 0.67 6.73
N THR A 46 2.35 -0.29 7.04
CA THR A 46 3.38 -0.14 8.07
C THR A 46 4.74 -0.07 7.39
N PHE A 47 5.60 0.84 7.85
CA PHE A 47 6.90 1.10 7.26
C PHE A 47 7.99 1.27 8.31
N MET A 48 9.18 0.72 8.03
CA MET A 48 10.42 1.00 8.76
C MET A 48 11.56 1.00 7.74
N GLY A 49 12.28 2.12 7.67
CA GLY A 49 13.31 2.37 6.68
C GLY A 49 13.30 3.83 6.22
N LYS A 50 13.87 4.11 5.05
CA LYS A 50 13.84 5.44 4.42
C LYS A 50 12.96 5.41 3.19
N GLY A 51 12.10 6.42 3.05
CA GLY A 51 11.35 6.66 1.82
C GLY A 51 12.08 7.63 0.88
N GLU A 52 11.69 7.62 -0.38
CA GLU A 52 12.10 8.59 -1.39
C GLU A 52 10.93 8.96 -2.30
N VAL A 53 10.97 10.18 -2.84
CA VAL A 53 10.06 10.62 -3.91
C VAL A 53 10.79 10.50 -5.24
N VAL A 54 10.16 9.83 -6.20
CA VAL A 54 10.74 9.55 -7.52
C VAL A 54 9.72 9.82 -8.62
N ASP A 55 10.20 10.09 -9.82
CA ASP A 55 9.41 10.21 -11.04
C ASP A 55 9.33 8.85 -11.75
N VAL A 56 8.13 8.33 -11.97
CA VAL A 56 7.88 6.98 -12.52
C VAL A 56 6.92 7.03 -13.71
N ASP A 57 7.21 6.25 -14.74
CA ASP A 57 6.30 6.00 -15.87
C ASP A 57 5.28 4.92 -15.49
N LEU A 58 4.12 5.33 -14.97
CA LEU A 58 3.06 4.40 -14.53
C LEU A 58 2.51 3.56 -15.68
N ALA A 59 2.43 4.13 -16.89
CA ALA A 59 1.95 3.42 -18.07
C ALA A 59 2.89 2.27 -18.45
N ALA A 60 4.20 2.48 -18.35
CA ALA A 60 5.19 1.42 -18.55
C ALA A 60 5.10 0.29 -17.51
N LEU A 61 4.58 0.59 -16.31
CA LEU A 61 4.33 -0.40 -15.25
C LEU A 61 2.98 -1.12 -15.40
N GLY A 62 2.18 -0.80 -16.43
CA GLY A 62 0.85 -1.36 -16.60
C GLY A 62 -0.18 -0.84 -15.60
N VAL A 63 0.17 0.19 -14.83
CA VAL A 63 -0.78 0.93 -13.99
C VAL A 63 -1.56 1.84 -14.93
N GLY A 64 -2.76 1.41 -15.32
CA GLY A 64 -3.67 2.24 -16.10
C GLY A 64 -3.88 3.58 -15.39
N ALA A 65 -4.05 4.67 -16.15
CA ALA A 65 -4.46 5.94 -15.57
C ALA A 65 -5.79 5.71 -14.84
N GLY A 66 -5.72 5.53 -13.52
CA GLY A 66 -6.89 5.37 -12.67
C GLY A 66 -7.79 6.57 -12.93
N THR A 67 -9.03 6.29 -13.31
CA THR A 67 -10.10 7.28 -13.41
C THR A 67 -10.38 7.80 -12.00
N ASP A 68 -9.54 8.73 -11.53
CA ASP A 68 -9.90 9.56 -10.40
C ASP A 68 -10.77 10.70 -10.96
N SER A 69 -12.07 10.40 -11.11
CA SER A 69 -13.12 11.41 -11.33
C SER A 69 -13.35 12.19 -10.04
N GLY A 70 -12.29 12.82 -9.53
CA GLY A 70 -12.29 13.75 -8.42
C GLY A 70 -12.08 15.20 -8.88
N SER A 71 -12.23 15.50 -10.17
CA SER A 71 -12.28 16.88 -10.65
C SER A 71 -13.70 17.41 -10.45
N GLU A 72 -13.85 18.37 -9.55
CA GLU A 72 -15.02 19.25 -9.52
C GLU A 72 -15.32 19.73 -10.95
N GLU A 73 -16.50 19.36 -11.44
CA GLU A 73 -17.01 19.79 -12.73
C GLU A 73 -17.12 21.32 -12.75
N LYS A 74 -16.22 21.97 -13.49
CA LYS A 74 -16.56 23.21 -14.17
C LYS A 74 -16.67 22.92 -15.66
N GLU A 75 -17.90 22.61 -16.07
CA GLU A 75 -18.31 22.66 -17.47
C GLU A 75 -17.89 23.99 -18.10
N ALA A 76 -16.93 23.94 -19.01
CA ALA A 76 -16.76 24.95 -20.04
C ALA A 76 -16.88 24.26 -21.40
N ARG A 77 -18.12 24.25 -21.88
CA ARG A 77 -18.53 23.86 -23.22
C ARG A 77 -17.69 24.58 -24.28
N SER A 78 -16.88 23.86 -25.05
CA SER A 78 -16.38 24.36 -26.34
C SER A 78 -16.49 23.28 -27.43
N LYS A 79 -16.94 23.74 -28.60
CA LYS A 79 -17.35 22.95 -29.76
C LYS A 79 -16.14 22.62 -30.65
N GLY A 80 -16.11 21.39 -31.14
CA GLY A 80 -15.66 20.93 -32.47
C GLY A 80 -14.46 21.61 -33.16
N GLY A 81 -13.38 20.84 -33.34
CA GLY A 81 -12.29 21.07 -34.30
C GLY A 81 -11.42 19.80 -34.45
N PRO A 82 -10.84 19.52 -35.63
CA PRO A 82 -10.57 18.15 -36.09
C PRO A 82 -9.32 17.50 -35.50
N ALA A 83 -9.31 16.17 -35.60
CA ALA A 83 -8.31 15.22 -35.15
C ALA A 83 -6.86 15.69 -35.39
N ALA A 84 -6.15 15.98 -34.30
CA ALA A 84 -4.71 16.09 -34.29
C ALA A 84 -4.13 14.68 -34.24
N THR A 85 -3.39 14.34 -35.29
CA THR A 85 -2.46 13.22 -35.39
C THR A 85 -1.66 13.03 -34.09
N ALA A 86 -1.75 11.84 -33.51
CA ALA A 86 -0.96 11.43 -32.36
C ALA A 86 0.53 11.44 -32.72
N THR A 87 1.22 12.52 -32.35
CA THR A 87 2.67 12.53 -32.18
C THR A 87 3.03 11.55 -31.07
N ALA A 88 4.02 10.69 -31.30
CA ALA A 88 4.56 9.76 -30.31
C ALA A 88 4.75 10.48 -28.96
N GLY A 89 3.91 10.12 -28.00
CA GLY A 89 3.65 10.92 -26.81
C GLY A 89 4.86 11.03 -25.89
N GLU A 90 5.06 12.22 -25.34
CA GLU A 90 5.94 12.42 -24.18
C GLU A 90 5.54 11.44 -23.07
N LYS A 91 6.52 10.72 -22.52
CA LYS A 91 6.30 9.86 -21.36
C LYS A 91 5.88 10.74 -20.19
N SER A 92 4.62 10.62 -19.77
CA SER A 92 4.12 11.33 -18.60
C SER A 92 4.71 10.68 -17.34
N MET A 93 5.72 11.34 -16.77
CA MET A 93 6.30 10.93 -15.50
C MET A 93 5.40 11.37 -14.35
N THR A 94 5.11 10.46 -13.43
CA THR A 94 4.31 10.71 -12.24
C THR A 94 5.19 10.68 -11.00
N LYS A 95 5.11 11.72 -10.16
CA LYS A 95 5.75 11.71 -8.84
C LYS A 95 5.04 10.75 -7.91
N VAL A 96 5.81 9.86 -7.30
CA VAL A 96 5.34 8.86 -6.34
C VAL A 96 6.32 8.76 -5.18
N TRP A 97 5.85 8.29 -4.03
CA TRP A 97 6.70 7.93 -2.91
C TRP A 97 6.90 6.41 -2.88
N ARG A 98 8.11 5.94 -2.52
CA ARG A 98 8.39 4.52 -2.35
C ARG A 98 9.49 4.27 -1.30
N PRO A 99 9.68 3.03 -0.83
CA PRO A 99 10.88 2.67 -0.07
C PRO A 99 12.15 2.94 -0.89
N ASN A 100 13.13 3.59 -0.27
CA ASN A 100 14.44 3.79 -0.88
C ASN A 100 15.16 2.44 -0.98
N LYS A 101 15.66 2.13 -2.18
CA LYS A 101 16.38 0.89 -2.47
C LYS A 101 17.77 0.84 -1.83
N GLU A 102 18.42 1.99 -1.66
CA GLU A 102 19.73 2.08 -1.06
C GLU A 102 19.69 1.69 0.43
N GLY A 103 20.38 0.59 0.77
CA GLY A 103 20.43 0.05 2.12
C GLY A 103 19.21 -0.78 2.55
N TRP A 104 18.25 -1.00 1.64
CA TRP A 104 17.11 -1.88 1.91
C TRP A 104 17.51 -3.36 1.82
N VAL A 105 17.12 -4.15 2.82
CA VAL A 105 17.38 -5.60 2.86
C VAL A 105 16.10 -6.34 3.22
N GLU A 106 15.52 -7.03 2.25
CA GLU A 106 14.32 -7.83 2.46
C GLU A 106 14.52 -8.90 3.55
N GLY A 107 13.48 -9.12 4.36
CA GLY A 107 13.52 -10.10 5.44
C GLY A 107 14.38 -9.71 6.66
N LYS A 108 15.05 -8.56 6.65
CA LYS A 108 15.80 -8.07 7.81
C LYS A 108 14.86 -7.83 9.00
N LYS A 109 15.33 -8.16 10.20
CA LYS A 109 14.53 -8.01 11.44
C LYS A 109 14.16 -6.55 11.73
N PHE A 110 15.06 -5.62 11.44
CA PHE A 110 14.89 -4.18 11.69
C PHE A 110 15.51 -3.34 10.56
N GLY A 111 14.91 -2.17 10.28
CA GLY A 111 15.40 -1.17 9.33
C GLY A 111 14.95 -1.37 7.87
N SER A 112 14.25 -2.46 7.55
CA SER A 112 13.72 -2.72 6.21
C SER A 112 12.43 -3.54 6.32
N TYR A 113 11.32 -2.85 6.54
CA TYR A 113 10.02 -3.48 6.68
C TYR A 113 8.95 -2.65 5.98
N LEU A 114 8.17 -3.30 5.13
CA LEU A 114 6.93 -2.75 4.59
C LEU A 114 5.85 -3.83 4.64
N SER A 115 4.66 -3.44 5.07
CA SER A 115 3.47 -4.29 4.93
C SER A 115 2.24 -3.47 4.62
N VAL A 116 1.43 -3.92 3.66
CA VAL A 116 0.16 -3.30 3.30
C VAL A 116 -0.97 -3.95 4.08
N ASN A 117 -1.96 -3.14 4.47
CA ASN A 117 -3.20 -3.63 5.05
C ASN A 117 -4.06 -4.32 3.98
N GLY A 118 -4.48 -5.56 4.21
CA GLY A 118 -5.31 -6.28 3.25
C GLY A 118 -6.67 -5.62 3.02
N TYR A 119 -7.20 -4.91 4.01
CA TYR A 119 -8.46 -4.18 3.92
C TYR A 119 -8.41 -2.89 3.08
N SER A 120 -7.21 -2.44 2.70
CA SER A 120 -7.05 -1.29 1.80
C SER A 120 -6.80 -1.71 0.35
N VAL A 121 -6.87 -3.00 0.03
CA VAL A 121 -6.80 -3.48 -1.35
C VAL A 121 -8.20 -3.42 -1.95
N ASP A 122 -8.31 -2.95 -3.20
CA ASP A 122 -9.59 -2.80 -3.87
C ASP A 122 -10.29 -4.16 -4.07
N ALA A 123 -11.60 -4.17 -3.84
CA ALA A 123 -12.41 -5.37 -4.01
C ALA A 123 -12.42 -5.80 -5.49
N GLY A 124 -12.16 -7.08 -5.75
CA GLY A 124 -12.15 -7.65 -7.10
C GLY A 124 -10.86 -7.38 -7.89
N GLN A 125 -9.80 -6.87 -7.26
CA GLN A 125 -8.48 -6.78 -7.89
C GLN A 125 -7.99 -8.17 -8.32
N GLU A 126 -7.60 -8.30 -9.58
CA GLU A 126 -7.05 -9.56 -10.11
C GLU A 126 -5.82 -10.00 -9.28
N GLY A 127 -5.79 -11.28 -8.90
CA GLY A 127 -4.70 -11.86 -8.11
C GLY A 127 -4.79 -11.61 -6.60
N PHE A 128 -5.84 -10.95 -6.10
CA PHE A 128 -6.08 -10.76 -4.67
C PHE A 128 -7.53 -11.12 -4.29
N ASP A 129 -7.70 -12.27 -3.65
CA ASP A 129 -8.96 -12.67 -3.02
C ASP A 129 -8.69 -13.12 -1.58
N LEU A 130 -9.20 -12.35 -0.60
CA LEU A 130 -9.07 -12.65 0.83
C LEU A 130 -9.64 -14.04 1.17
N ARG A 131 -10.74 -14.44 0.52
CA ARG A 131 -11.33 -15.76 0.74
C ARG A 131 -10.39 -16.85 0.26
N GLU A 132 -9.84 -16.71 -0.94
CA GLU A 132 -8.92 -17.69 -1.52
C GLU A 132 -7.67 -17.87 -0.64
N ILE A 133 -7.04 -16.78 -0.21
CA ILE A 133 -5.83 -16.86 0.61
C ILE A 133 -6.11 -17.42 2.02
N THR A 134 -7.31 -17.19 2.57
CA THR A 134 -7.77 -17.81 3.82
C THR A 134 -8.03 -19.30 3.65
N GLU A 135 -8.75 -19.71 2.61
CA GLU A 135 -9.03 -21.14 2.33
C GLU A 135 -7.73 -21.93 2.06
N LYS A 136 -6.73 -21.29 1.44
CA LYS A 136 -5.38 -21.84 1.24
C LYS A 136 -4.48 -21.83 2.48
N LYS A 137 -4.95 -21.27 3.61
CA LYS A 137 -4.20 -21.15 4.88
C LYS A 137 -2.91 -20.34 4.76
N TRP A 138 -2.91 -19.31 3.92
CA TRP A 138 -1.78 -18.38 3.78
C TRP A 138 -1.86 -17.19 4.75
N VAL A 139 -3.03 -16.97 5.35
CA VAL A 139 -3.26 -15.95 6.37
C VAL A 139 -3.02 -16.56 7.76
N GLY A 140 -2.13 -15.94 8.52
CA GLY A 140 -1.91 -16.25 9.93
C GLY A 140 -2.71 -15.30 10.82
N TYR A 141 -3.55 -15.86 11.68
CA TYR A 141 -4.30 -15.16 12.72
C TYR A 141 -3.52 -15.23 14.03
N CYS A 142 -3.03 -14.08 14.48
CA CYS A 142 -2.29 -13.94 15.75
C CYS A 142 -3.18 -13.28 16.80
N ASP A 143 -3.25 -13.89 17.98
CA ASP A 143 -3.75 -13.21 19.18
C ASP A 143 -2.55 -12.56 19.86
N TRP A 144 -2.33 -11.27 19.62
CA TRP A 144 -1.18 -10.56 20.18
C TRP A 144 -1.21 -10.46 21.70
N LEU A 145 -2.39 -10.53 22.32
CA LEU A 145 -2.52 -10.47 23.78
C LEU A 145 -1.97 -11.75 24.42
N GLU A 146 -2.31 -12.90 23.83
CA GLU A 146 -1.97 -14.22 24.32
C GLU A 146 -0.77 -14.87 23.60
N LEU A 147 -0.14 -14.21 22.62
CA LEU A 147 0.91 -14.83 21.79
C LEU A 147 2.12 -15.30 22.61
N HIS A 148 2.36 -14.66 23.75
CA HIS A 148 3.51 -14.92 24.62
C HIS A 148 3.11 -15.45 26.00
N SER A 149 1.84 -15.79 26.22
CA SER A 149 1.36 -16.37 27.48
C SER A 149 1.60 -17.88 27.52
N GLU A 150 1.68 -18.41 28.74
CA GLU A 150 1.73 -19.86 28.97
C GLU A 150 0.41 -20.49 28.50
N GLY A 151 0.48 -21.50 27.63
CA GLY A 151 -0.70 -22.11 27.02
C GLY A 151 -1.15 -21.47 25.70
N SER A 152 -0.41 -20.48 25.19
CA SER A 152 -0.65 -19.92 23.86
C SER A 152 -0.71 -21.00 22.79
N GLN A 153 -1.70 -20.92 21.92
CA GLN A 153 -1.82 -21.78 20.74
C GLN A 153 -1.04 -21.23 19.54
N GLY A 154 -0.36 -20.09 19.70
CA GLY A 154 0.42 -19.45 18.64
C GLY A 154 -0.42 -18.90 17.50
N THR A 155 0.18 -18.81 16.31
CA THR A 155 -0.51 -18.38 15.09
C THR A 155 -1.37 -19.52 14.53
N ARG A 156 -2.65 -19.26 14.27
CA ARG A 156 -3.54 -20.20 13.57
C ARG A 156 -3.82 -19.74 12.14
N HIS A 157 -4.27 -20.66 11.28
CA HIS A 157 -4.42 -20.39 9.84
C HIS A 157 -5.80 -20.75 9.29
N ASP A 158 -6.73 -21.12 10.16
CA ASP A 158 -8.08 -21.58 9.80
C ASP A 158 -9.13 -20.46 9.87
N ARG A 159 -9.13 -19.65 10.92
CA ARG A 159 -10.09 -18.53 11.12
C ARG A 159 -9.55 -17.49 12.11
N PRO A 160 -10.08 -16.26 12.14
CA PRO A 160 -9.71 -15.23 13.11
C PRO A 160 -10.04 -15.61 14.53
N TRP A 161 -9.20 -15.24 15.51
CA TRP A 161 -9.46 -15.33 16.95
C TRP A 161 -10.82 -14.71 17.33
N GLU A 162 -11.36 -15.07 18.50
CA GLU A 162 -12.61 -14.46 18.95
C GLU A 162 -12.43 -12.94 19.07
N GLY A 163 -13.34 -12.16 18.48
CA GLY A 163 -13.19 -10.70 18.35
C GLY A 163 -12.20 -10.23 17.25
N GLY A 164 -11.55 -11.15 16.55
CA GLY A 164 -10.68 -10.87 15.41
C GLY A 164 -11.44 -10.65 14.09
N ALA A 165 -10.69 -10.27 13.05
CA ALA A 165 -11.21 -9.97 11.72
C ALA A 165 -10.63 -10.94 10.66
N TYR A 166 -11.40 -11.20 9.59
CA TYR A 166 -11.01 -12.08 8.48
C TYR A 166 -9.90 -11.51 7.60
#